data_AF-A0A2U1QVP5-F1
#
_entry.id   AF-A0A2U1QVP5-F1
#
_cell.length_a   1.000
_cell.length_b   1.000
_cell.length_c   1.000
_cell.angle_alpha   90.00
_cell.angle_beta   90.00
_cell.angle_gamma   90.00
#
_symmetry.space_group_name_H-M   'P 1'
#
loop_
_entity.id
_entity.type
_entity.pdbx_description
1 polymer ?
#
loop_
_entity_poly.entity_id
_entity_poly.type
_entity_poly.pdbx_seq_one_letter_code
_entity_poly.pdbx_strand_id
1 'polypeptide(L)'
;MRIINGLLIAVIIAITAFFSIFWIGSYEGKMKLIAELPYSFITRAAGASVIGLIGIIILLLVNFLYEKIVLKKVNIVSLKRLAIVGFLRVIGVAVFGTVLFFYS
;
A
#
# COMPACT_ATOMS: atom_id res chain seq x y z
N MET A 1 -18.02 9.80 5.20
CA MET A 1 -16.81 9.89 4.36
C MET A 1 -15.50 9.61 5.10
N ARG A 2 -15.11 10.40 6.12
CA ARG A 2 -13.82 10.18 6.82
C ARG A 2 -13.65 8.77 7.40
N ILE A 3 -14.70 8.21 8.01
CA ILE A 3 -14.69 6.85 8.59
C ILE A 3 -14.54 5.79 7.50
N ILE A 4 -15.32 5.90 6.41
CA ILE A 4 -15.29 4.98 5.27
C ILE A 4 -13.91 4.97 4.61
N ASN A 5 -13.33 6.16 4.39
CA ASN A 5 -11.97 6.28 3.83
C ASN A 5 -10.91 5.67 4.76
N GLY A 6 -11.06 5.86 6.08
CA GLY A 6 -10.17 5.23 7.06
C GLY A 6 -10.24 3.71 7.02
N LEU A 7 -11.45 3.15 6.93
CA LEU A 7 -11.67 1.71 6.87
C LEU A 7 -11.12 1.10 5.57
N LEU A 8 -11.35 1.77 4.43
CA LEU A 8 -10.77 1.34 3.14
C LEU A 8 -9.24 1.41 3.14
N ILE A 9 -8.65 2.45 3.74
CA ILE A 9 -7.19 2.51 3.92
C ILE A 9 -6.70 1.35 4.79
N ALA A 10 -7.41 1.01 5.86
CA ALA A 10 -7.03 -0.12 6.72
C ALA A 10 -7.07 -1.46 5.96
N VAL A 11 -8.07 -1.68 5.10
CA VAL A 11 -8.15 -2.87 4.25
C VAL A 11 -6.99 -2.91 3.25
N ILE A 12 -6.69 -1.79 2.58
CA ILE A 12 -5.54 -1.71 1.65
C ILE A 12 -4.23 -2.02 2.38
N ILE A 13 -4.06 -1.50 3.61
CA ILE A 13 -2.90 -1.78 4.46
C ILE A 13 -2.82 -3.26 4.83
N ALA A 14 -3.93 -3.89 5.24
CA ALA A 14 -3.94 -5.30 5.61
C ALA A 14 -3.56 -6.19 4.42
N ILE A 15 -4.08 -5.88 3.23
CA ILE A 15 -3.73 -6.57 1.98
C ILE A 15 -2.23 -6.37 1.68
N THR A 16 -1.73 -5.14 1.74
CA THR A 16 -0.31 -4.82 1.49
C THR A 16 0.60 -5.56 2.47
N ALA A 17 0.24 -5.58 3.75
CA ALA A 17 0.98 -6.28 4.80
C ALA A 17 0.99 -7.79 4.52
N PHE A 18 -0.17 -8.38 4.22
CA PHE A 18 -0.28 -9.80 3.89
C PHE A 18 0.62 -10.17 2.72
N PHE A 19 0.57 -9.41 1.61
CA PHE A 19 1.44 -9.68 0.46
C PHE A 19 2.92 -9.46 0.77
N SER A 20 3.28 -8.44 1.56
CA SER A 20 4.67 -8.20 1.91
C SER A 20 5.29 -9.33 2.76
N ILE A 21 4.51 -9.89 3.68
CA ILE A 21 4.94 -10.98 4.58
C ILE A 21 4.86 -12.33 3.86
N PHE A 22 3.76 -12.62 3.16
CA PHE A 22 3.47 -13.95 2.62
C PHE A 22 3.73 -14.09 1.10
N TRP A 23 4.54 -13.20 0.49
CA TRP A 23 4.78 -13.21 -0.95
C TRP A 23 5.16 -14.61 -1.48
N ILE A 24 4.63 -14.91 -2.67
CA ILE A 24 4.74 -16.18 -3.43
C ILE A 24 6.21 -16.65 -3.49
N GLY A 25 6.49 -17.80 -2.86
CA GLY A 25 7.82 -18.44 -2.86
C GLY A 25 8.62 -18.30 -1.55
N SER A 26 7.99 -18.48 -0.39
CA SER A 26 8.54 -18.14 0.94
C SER A 26 9.95 -18.68 1.25
N TYR A 27 10.36 -19.82 0.70
CA TYR A 27 11.73 -20.31 0.90
C TYR A 27 12.74 -19.72 -0.11
N GLU A 28 12.46 -19.86 -1.42
CA GLU A 28 13.34 -19.32 -2.47
C GLU A 28 13.48 -17.79 -2.38
N GLY A 29 12.39 -17.10 -2.08
CA GLY A 29 12.35 -15.66 -1.87
C GLY A 29 13.15 -15.23 -0.63
N LYS A 30 13.18 -16.04 0.43
CA LYS A 30 14.02 -15.79 1.62
C LYS A 30 15.50 -16.04 1.30
N MET A 31 15.82 -17.11 0.58
CA MET A 31 17.19 -17.38 0.14
C MET A 31 17.74 -16.27 -0.77
N LYS A 32 16.94 -15.78 -1.72
CA LYS A 32 17.29 -14.60 -2.54
C LYS A 32 17.41 -13.32 -1.72
N LEU A 33 16.57 -13.15 -0.70
CA LEU A 33 16.65 -12.01 0.21
C LEU A 33 17.97 -11.99 0.98
N ILE A 34 18.45 -13.14 1.44
CA ILE A 34 19.72 -13.26 2.15
C ILE A 34 20.92 -13.12 1.19
N ALA A 35 20.84 -13.74 0.01
CA ALA A 35 21.95 -13.80 -0.95
C ALA A 35 22.18 -12.51 -1.74
N GLU A 36 21.12 -11.73 -2.03
CA GLU A 36 21.17 -10.59 -2.96
C GLU A 36 20.70 -9.26 -2.34
N LEU A 37 20.93 -9.07 -1.04
CA LEU A 37 20.79 -7.74 -0.42
C LEU A 37 21.75 -6.75 -1.10
N PRO A 38 21.30 -5.52 -1.46
CA PRO A 38 20.02 -4.89 -1.15
C PRO A 38 18.93 -5.05 -2.24
N TYR A 39 19.25 -5.63 -3.40
CA TYR A 39 18.38 -5.63 -4.58
C TYR A 39 17.09 -6.42 -4.36
N SER A 40 17.18 -7.61 -3.78
CA SER A 40 16.03 -8.47 -3.48
C SER A 40 15.09 -7.85 -2.44
N PHE A 41 15.61 -7.04 -1.52
CA PHE A 41 14.81 -6.28 -0.55
C PHE A 41 14.01 -5.19 -1.24
N ILE A 42 14.66 -4.39 -2.10
CA ILE A 42 14.01 -3.30 -2.82
C ILE A 42 12.93 -3.84 -3.76
N THR A 43 13.22 -4.89 -4.52
CA THR A 43 12.25 -5.48 -5.47
C THR A 43 11.01 -6.01 -4.76
N ARG A 44 11.18 -6.63 -3.58
CA ARG A 44 10.06 -7.11 -2.76
C ARG A 44 9.23 -5.98 -2.16
N ALA A 45 9.89 -5.00 -1.51
CA ALA A 45 9.21 -3.85 -0.95
C ALA A 45 8.49 -3.03 -2.04
N ALA A 46 9.10 -2.89 -3.21
CA ALA A 46 8.49 -2.25 -4.38
C ALA A 46 7.27 -3.04 -4.88
N GLY A 47 7.39 -4.37 -5.02
CA GLY A 47 6.28 -5.23 -5.44
C GLY A 47 5.07 -5.12 -4.52
N ALA A 48 5.29 -5.19 -3.20
CA ALA A 48 4.23 -4.99 -2.20
C ALA A 48 3.65 -3.57 -2.24
N SER A 49 4.51 -2.56 -2.41
CA SER A 49 4.09 -1.16 -2.54
C SER A 49 3.19 -0.95 -3.75
N VAL A 50 3.50 -1.54 -4.91
CA VAL A 50 2.68 -1.42 -6.13
C VAL A 50 1.25 -1.90 -5.89
N ILE A 51 1.07 -3.05 -5.22
CA ILE A 51 -0.26 -3.57 -4.89
C ILE A 51 -1.04 -2.58 -4.01
N GLY A 52 -0.40 -2.06 -2.96
CA GLY A 52 -1.03 -1.07 -2.08
C GLY A 52 -1.34 0.25 -2.78
N LEU A 53 -0.48 0.69 -3.70
CA LEU A 53 -0.65 1.91 -4.49
C LEU A 53 -1.84 1.82 -5.45
N ILE A 54 -2.04 0.67 -6.09
CA ILE A 54 -3.23 0.42 -6.92
C ILE A 54 -4.50 0.61 -6.07
N GLY A 55 -4.51 0.08 -4.84
CA GLY A 55 -5.61 0.30 -3.89
C GLY A 55 -5.86 1.77 -3.58
N ILE A 56 -4.80 2.56 -3.35
CA ILE A 56 -4.93 4.00 -3.10
C ILE A 56 -5.45 4.74 -4.33
N ILE A 57 -4.99 4.41 -5.54
CA ILE A 57 -5.46 5.03 -6.78
C ILE A 57 -6.96 4.79 -6.95
N ILE A 58 -7.42 3.55 -6.73
CA ILE A 58 -8.86 3.22 -6.76
C ILE A 58 -9.62 4.05 -5.72
N LEU A 59 -9.11 4.15 -4.49
CA LEU A 59 -9.73 4.95 -3.43
C LEU A 59 -9.84 6.45 -3.79
N LEU A 60 -8.80 7.01 -4.42
CA LEU A 60 -8.78 8.40 -4.88
C LEU A 60 -9.80 8.62 -6.01
N LEU A 61 -9.88 7.69 -6.96
CA LEU A 61 -10.86 7.75 -8.05
C LEU A 61 -12.29 7.69 -7.52
N VAL A 62 -12.58 6.78 -6.58
CA VAL A 62 -13.91 6.67 -5.95
C VAL A 62 -14.26 7.95 -5.20
N ASN A 63 -13.33 8.52 -4.42
CA ASN A 63 -13.57 9.77 -3.71
C ASN A 63 -13.77 10.94 -4.68
N PHE A 64 -12.98 11.03 -5.75
CA PHE A 64 -13.14 12.06 -6.77
C PHE A 64 -14.49 11.97 -7.48
N LEU A 65 -14.91 10.76 -7.89
CA LEU A 65 -16.20 10.54 -8.53
C LEU A 65 -17.35 10.89 -7.59
N TYR A 66 -17.27 10.50 -6.32
CA TYR A 66 -18.27 10.87 -5.33
C TYR A 66 -18.35 12.39 -5.15
N GLU A 67 -17.23 13.07 -4.97
CA GLU A 67 -17.20 14.53 -4.80
C GLU A 67 -17.75 15.26 -6.04
N LYS A 68 -17.45 14.75 -7.25
CA LYS A 68 -17.91 15.34 -8.51
C LYS A 68 -19.40 15.09 -8.77
N ILE A 69 -19.89 13.87 -8.53
CA ILE A 69 -21.26 13.46 -8.86
C ILE A 69 -22.24 13.89 -7.76
N VAL A 70 -21.90 13.64 -6.50
CA VAL A 70 -22.81 13.84 -5.36
C VAL A 70 -22.72 15.26 -4.82
N LEU A 71 -21.49 15.73 -4.56
CA LEU A 71 -21.27 17.03 -3.90
C LEU A 71 -21.16 18.19 -4.90
N LYS A 72 -21.03 17.91 -6.21
CA LYS A 72 -20.86 18.87 -7.30
C LYS A 72 -19.69 19.86 -7.11
N LYS A 73 -18.83 19.63 -6.12
CA LYS A 73 -17.68 20.46 -5.76
C LYS A 73 -16.56 19.55 -5.28
N VAL A 74 -15.45 19.59 -5.99
CA VAL A 74 -14.27 18.78 -5.70
C VAL A 74 -13.40 19.50 -4.68
N ASN A 75 -13.11 18.84 -3.55
CA ASN A 75 -12.19 19.32 -2.54
C ASN A 75 -10.79 18.76 -2.80
N ILE A 76 -10.02 19.48 -3.63
CA ILE A 76 -8.67 19.07 -4.04
C ILE A 76 -7.74 18.91 -2.83
N VAL A 77 -7.89 19.72 -1.78
CA VAL A 77 -7.05 19.65 -0.56
C VAL A 77 -7.29 18.34 0.19
N SER A 78 -8.55 17.91 0.29
CA SER A 78 -8.95 16.62 0.87
C SER A 78 -8.32 15.44 0.13
N LEU A 79 -8.45 15.41 -1.20
CA LEU A 79 -7.90 14.36 -2.05
C LEU A 79 -6.38 14.28 -1.97
N LYS A 80 -5.68 15.43 -2.03
CA LYS A 80 -4.21 15.47 -1.88
C LYS A 80 -3.76 14.92 -0.53
N ARG A 81 -4.43 15.31 0.57
CA ARG A 81 -4.12 14.80 1.90
C ARG A 81 -4.34 13.29 1.99
N LEU A 82 -5.43 12.79 1.41
CA LEU A 82 -5.74 11.37 1.37
C LEU A 82 -4.67 10.58 0.60
N ALA A 83 -4.23 11.11 -0.54
CA ALA A 83 -3.17 10.52 -1.35
C ALA A 83 -1.85 10.41 -0.57
N ILE A 84 -1.39 11.50 0.05
CA ILE A 84 -0.13 11.54 0.81
C ILE A 84 -0.18 10.57 1.99
N VAL A 85 -1.26 10.62 2.79
CA VAL A 85 -1.38 9.76 3.98
C VAL A 85 -1.50 8.29 3.58
N GLY A 86 -2.25 7.97 2.53
CA GLY A 86 -2.33 6.61 1.99
C GLY A 86 -0.97 6.12 1.53
N PHE A 87 -0.28 6.90 0.70
CA PHE A 87 1.01 6.58 0.11
C PHE A 87 2.07 6.26 1.16
N LEU A 88 2.20 7.14 2.17
CA LEU A 88 3.15 6.95 3.26
C LEU A 88 2.87 5.68 4.07
N ARG A 89 1.59 5.37 4.31
CA ARG A 89 1.19 4.15 5.02
C ARG A 89 1.51 2.89 4.23
N VAL A 90 1.22 2.87 2.93
CA VAL A 90 1.51 1.71 2.07
C VAL A 90 2.99 1.43 2.00
N ILE A 91 3.83 2.46 1.77
CA ILE A 91 5.29 2.28 1.76
C ILE A 91 5.79 1.82 3.11
N GLY A 92 5.36 2.47 4.20
CA GLY A 92 5.78 2.11 5.55
C GLY A 92 5.48 0.64 5.86
N VAL A 93 4.28 0.18 5.51
CA VAL A 93 3.84 -1.20 5.72
C VAL A 93 4.57 -2.18 4.82
N ALA A 94 4.79 -1.85 3.54
CA ALA A 94 5.52 -2.70 2.61
C ALA A 94 6.98 -2.90 3.04
N VAL A 95 7.65 -1.83 3.49
CA VAL A 95 9.00 -1.89 4.04
C VAL A 95 9.01 -2.72 5.33
N PHE A 96 8.10 -2.42 6.26
CA PHE A 96 8.04 -3.12 7.54
C PHE A 96 7.75 -4.62 7.37
N GLY A 97 6.82 -4.99 6.49
CA GLY A 97 6.53 -6.39 6.22
C GLY A 97 7.67 -7.12 5.50
N THR A 98 8.43 -6.42 4.65
CA THR A 98 9.66 -6.97 4.05
C THR A 98 10.74 -7.21 5.11
N VAL A 99 10.89 -6.29 6.08
CA VAL A 99 11.79 -6.47 7.24
C VAL A 99 11.33 -7.64 8.11
N LEU A 100 10.04 -7.73 8.45
CA LEU A 100 9.51 -8.86 9.22
C LEU A 100 9.75 -10.18 8.50
N PHE A 101 9.56 -10.23 7.19
CA PHE A 101 9.85 -11.42 6.40
C PHE A 101 11.33 -11.82 6.42
N PHE A 102 12.25 -10.85 6.49
CA PHE A 102 13.68 -11.13 6.60
C PHE A 102 14.02 -11.85 7.93
N TYR A 103 13.36 -11.46 9.03
CA TYR A 103 13.61 -12.01 10.36
C TYR A 103 12.73 -13.23 10.73
N SER A 104 11.63 -13.47 10.01
CA SER A 104 10.79 -14.68 10.14
C SER A 104 11.42 -15.84 9.41
#